data_AF-A0A831XPI1-F1
#
_entry.id   AF-A0A831XPI1-F1
#
_cell.length_a   1.000
_cell.length_b   1.000
_cell.length_c   1.000
_cell.angle_alpha   90.00
_cell.angle_beta   90.00
_cell.angle_gamma   90.00
#
_symmetry.space_group_name_H-M   'P 1'
#
loop_
_entity.id
_entity.type
_entity.pdbx_description
1 polymer ?
#
loop_
_entity_poly.entity_id
_entity_poly.type
_entity_poly.pdbx_seq_one_letter_code
_entity_poly.pdbx_strand_id
1 'polypeptide(L)'
;MHSVCIIRQRRPVARSPHRVPVQRSVAMKRHDALKPLSRDHHLTLKLARRLESSEPVQALQAELKGHVQGLAEHFAAEEAIAERALVTCGRDATLVEQVGRMCREHREIEGLIQDFLGQAPEEPRLSTAQRLGACLAAHVRFEERELFNRLQDGCLGGHGTAA
;
A
#
# COMPACT_ATOMS: atom_id res chain seq x y z
N MET A 1 37.72 78.76 -5.51
CA MET A 1 37.58 79.05 -6.95
C MET A 1 36.51 78.12 -7.52
N HIS A 2 35.81 78.51 -8.59
CA HIS A 2 34.62 77.80 -9.07
C HIS A 2 34.95 76.46 -9.76
N SER A 3 34.08 75.46 -9.57
CA SER A 3 33.40 74.80 -10.70
C SER A 3 32.15 74.06 -10.24
N VAL A 4 31.14 73.97 -11.11
CA VAL A 4 29.81 73.41 -10.81
C VAL A 4 29.42 72.41 -11.91
N CYS A 5 28.99 71.20 -11.53
CA CYS A 5 28.22 70.29 -12.39
C CYS A 5 27.51 69.25 -11.49
N ILE A 6 26.23 69.40 -11.13
CA ILE A 6 25.00 69.22 -11.93
C ILE A 6 24.56 67.74 -12.08
N ILE A 7 23.62 67.37 -11.20
CA ILE A 7 22.39 66.59 -11.44
C ILE A 7 22.47 65.32 -12.32
N ARG A 8 22.23 64.15 -11.70
CA ARG A 8 21.03 63.34 -12.04
C ARG A 8 20.62 62.33 -10.95
N GLN A 9 19.31 62.24 -10.71
CA GLN A 9 18.68 61.30 -9.77
C GLN A 9 18.41 59.94 -10.44
N ARG A 10 18.56 58.81 -9.71
CA ARG A 10 17.77 57.58 -9.91
C ARG A 10 17.57 56.78 -8.60
N ARG A 11 16.30 56.66 -8.17
CA ARG A 11 15.70 55.48 -7.51
C ARG A 11 14.94 54.68 -8.60
N PRO A 12 14.27 53.53 -8.37
CA PRO A 12 14.17 52.65 -7.18
C PRO A 12 15.14 51.44 -7.32
N VAL A 13 14.98 50.19 -6.86
CA VAL A 13 13.86 49.37 -6.30
C VAL A 13 14.41 48.36 -5.27
N ALA A 14 13.59 47.96 -4.28
CA ALA A 14 13.91 46.87 -3.36
C ALA A 14 13.73 45.48 -4.01
N ARG A 15 14.58 44.52 -3.66
CA ARG A 15 14.44 43.11 -4.10
C ARG A 15 13.65 42.30 -3.08
N SER A 16 12.51 41.75 -3.50
CA SER A 16 11.74 40.75 -2.74
C SER A 16 12.53 39.43 -2.58
N PRO A 17 12.27 38.63 -1.53
CA PRO A 17 12.98 37.37 -1.30
C PRO A 17 12.66 36.30 -2.35
N HIS A 18 13.61 35.37 -2.56
CA HIS A 18 13.42 34.22 -3.45
C HIS A 18 12.27 33.34 -2.98
N ARG A 19 11.22 33.24 -3.80
CA ARG A 19 10.13 32.27 -3.60
C ARG A 19 10.60 30.90 -4.08
N VAL A 20 10.98 30.03 -3.15
CA VAL A 20 11.33 28.63 -3.45
C VAL A 20 10.13 27.96 -4.15
N PRO A 21 10.31 27.30 -5.30
CA PRO A 21 9.22 26.56 -5.94
C PRO A 21 8.87 25.34 -5.09
N VAL A 22 7.68 25.34 -4.50
CA VAL A 22 7.09 24.11 -3.95
C VAL A 22 6.93 23.13 -5.10
N GLN A 23 7.66 22.02 -5.05
CA GLN A 23 7.43 20.92 -5.97
C GLN A 23 6.01 20.42 -5.75
N ARG A 24 5.15 20.54 -6.77
CA ARG A 24 3.89 19.81 -6.78
C ARG A 24 4.24 18.33 -6.86
N SER A 25 3.94 17.57 -5.80
CA SER A 25 3.93 16.11 -5.87
C SER A 25 3.03 15.72 -7.05
N VAL A 26 3.64 15.17 -8.11
CA VAL A 26 2.89 14.52 -9.18
C VAL A 26 2.12 13.39 -8.51
N ALA A 27 0.80 13.35 -8.67
CA ALA A 27 -0.01 12.26 -8.13
C ALA A 27 0.39 10.98 -8.89
N MET A 28 1.34 10.24 -8.32
CA MET A 28 1.89 9.04 -8.94
C MET A 28 0.77 8.01 -9.05
N LYS A 29 0.33 7.76 -10.29
CA LYS A 29 -0.63 6.71 -10.59
C LYS A 29 0.06 5.38 -10.24
N ARG A 30 -0.59 4.57 -9.39
CA ARG A 30 -0.14 3.25 -8.95
C ARG A 30 0.54 2.51 -10.12
N HIS A 31 1.77 2.04 -9.94
CA HIS A 31 2.55 1.35 -10.98
C HIS A 31 1.74 0.23 -11.65
N ASP A 32 1.88 0.04 -12.98
CA ASP A 32 1.03 -0.87 -13.76
C ASP A 32 0.98 -2.31 -13.23
N ALA A 33 2.10 -2.85 -12.74
CA ALA A 33 2.14 -4.19 -12.13
C ALA A 33 1.37 -4.31 -10.80
N LEU A 34 1.11 -3.19 -10.10
CA LEU A 34 0.36 -3.16 -8.83
C LEU A 34 -1.13 -2.83 -9.05
N LYS A 35 -1.53 -2.32 -10.22
CA LYS A 35 -2.93 -1.97 -10.53
C LYS A 35 -3.92 -3.14 -10.46
N PRO A 36 -3.57 -4.40 -10.81
CA PRO A 36 -4.47 -5.54 -10.62
C PRO A 36 -4.74 -5.78 -9.13
N LEU A 37 -3.68 -5.94 -8.34
CA LEU A 37 -3.74 -6.18 -6.89
C LEU A 37 -4.57 -5.11 -6.16
N SER A 38 -4.31 -3.83 -6.44
CA SER A 38 -5.10 -2.71 -5.90
C SER A 38 -6.59 -2.71 -6.28
N ARG A 39 -7.01 -3.46 -7.30
CA ARG A 39 -8.43 -3.66 -7.65
C ARG A 39 -9.01 -4.86 -6.91
N ASP A 40 -8.27 -5.95 -6.82
CA ASP A 40 -8.71 -7.18 -6.16
C ASP A 40 -8.82 -6.98 -4.63
N HIS A 41 -8.00 -6.07 -4.07
CA HIS A 41 -8.18 -5.45 -2.76
C HIS A 41 -9.59 -4.90 -2.47
N HIS A 42 -10.36 -4.46 -3.48
CA HIS A 42 -11.75 -4.05 -3.25
C HIS A 42 -12.68 -5.23 -2.95
N LEU A 43 -12.38 -6.42 -3.49
CA LEU A 43 -13.10 -7.66 -3.18
C LEU A 43 -12.69 -8.17 -1.79
N THR A 44 -11.39 -8.18 -1.49
CA THR A 44 -10.85 -8.54 -0.16
C THR A 44 -11.43 -7.66 0.95
N LEU A 45 -11.50 -6.34 0.75
CA LEU A 45 -12.15 -5.40 1.67
C LEU A 45 -13.68 -5.50 1.70
N LYS A 46 -14.34 -6.19 0.76
CA LYS A 46 -15.77 -6.52 0.86
C LYS A 46 -15.95 -7.78 1.72
N LEU A 47 -15.18 -8.83 1.45
CA LEU A 47 -15.16 -10.07 2.23
C LEU A 47 -14.82 -9.81 3.70
N ALA A 48 -13.81 -8.99 3.99
CA ALA A 48 -13.41 -8.62 5.34
C ALA A 48 -14.59 -8.04 6.16
N ARG A 49 -15.31 -7.07 5.61
CA ARG A 49 -16.51 -6.46 6.22
C ARG A 49 -17.68 -7.44 6.35
N ARG A 50 -17.72 -8.51 5.56
CA ARG A 50 -18.70 -9.60 5.73
C ARG A 50 -18.32 -10.47 6.92
N LEU A 51 -17.06 -10.89 7.01
CA LEU A 51 -16.54 -11.73 8.08
C LEU A 51 -16.54 -11.05 9.46
N GLU A 52 -16.47 -9.72 9.49
CA GLU A 52 -16.68 -8.90 10.71
C GLU A 52 -18.15 -8.85 11.19
N SER A 53 -19.13 -9.26 10.36
CA SER A 53 -20.56 -9.12 10.66
C SER A 53 -21.16 -10.26 11.48
N SER A 54 -22.34 -10.02 12.06
CA SER A 54 -23.10 -10.99 12.88
C SER A 54 -23.96 -11.98 12.06
N GLU A 55 -23.53 -12.31 10.84
CA GLU A 55 -24.22 -13.25 9.95
C GLU A 55 -24.00 -14.72 10.36
N PRO A 56 -24.87 -15.67 9.97
CA PRO A 56 -24.69 -17.09 10.27
C PRO A 56 -23.35 -17.63 9.76
N VAL A 57 -22.66 -18.40 10.60
CA VAL A 57 -21.34 -18.98 10.30
C VAL A 57 -21.33 -19.76 8.99
N GLN A 58 -22.41 -20.49 8.67
CA GLN A 58 -22.57 -21.24 7.43
C GLN A 58 -22.55 -20.32 6.19
N ALA A 59 -23.19 -19.15 6.27
CA ALA A 59 -23.21 -18.17 5.18
C ALA A 59 -21.83 -17.54 4.98
N LEU A 60 -21.16 -17.18 6.09
CA LEU A 60 -19.80 -16.64 6.08
C LEU A 60 -18.78 -17.67 5.54
N GLN A 61 -18.89 -18.95 5.91
CA GLN A 61 -18.08 -20.04 5.36
C GLN A 61 -18.35 -20.26 3.86
N ALA A 62 -19.60 -20.17 3.41
CA ALA A 62 -19.96 -20.32 2.00
C ALA A 62 -19.42 -19.16 1.15
N GLU A 63 -19.52 -17.93 1.65
CA GLU A 63 -18.96 -16.74 0.99
C GLU A 63 -17.43 -16.81 0.93
N LEU A 64 -16.75 -17.14 2.04
CA LEU A 64 -15.29 -17.31 2.06
C LEU A 64 -14.82 -18.41 1.09
N LYS A 65 -15.49 -19.56 1.02
CA LYS A 65 -15.14 -20.64 0.08
C LYS A 65 -15.11 -20.18 -1.39
N GLY A 66 -15.95 -19.22 -1.76
CA GLY A 66 -15.93 -18.60 -3.09
C GLY A 66 -14.72 -17.68 -3.34
N HIS A 67 -13.98 -17.31 -2.30
CA HIS A 67 -12.83 -16.41 -2.36
C HIS A 67 -11.47 -17.07 -2.08
N VAL A 68 -11.40 -18.27 -1.47
CA VAL A 68 -10.13 -18.92 -1.07
C VAL A 68 -9.12 -19.01 -2.22
N GLN A 69 -9.54 -19.49 -3.39
CA GLN A 69 -8.64 -19.62 -4.55
C GLN A 69 -8.11 -18.26 -5.01
N GLY A 70 -9.00 -17.25 -5.12
CA GLY A 70 -8.61 -15.90 -5.54
C GLY A 70 -7.67 -15.22 -4.55
N LEU A 71 -7.82 -15.45 -3.25
CA LEU A 71 -6.88 -14.96 -2.23
C LEU A 71 -5.50 -15.62 -2.37
N ALA A 72 -5.43 -16.93 -2.60
CA ALA A 72 -4.15 -17.62 -2.81
C ALA A 72 -3.45 -17.19 -4.12
N GLU A 73 -4.20 -16.96 -5.20
CA GLU A 73 -3.68 -16.43 -6.46
C GLU A 73 -3.18 -14.97 -6.31
N HIS A 74 -3.88 -14.16 -5.51
CA HIS A 74 -3.54 -12.78 -5.19
C HIS A 74 -2.23 -12.70 -4.37
N PHE A 75 -2.14 -13.42 -3.24
CA PHE A 75 -0.93 -13.47 -2.41
C PHE A 75 0.30 -13.98 -3.18
N ALA A 76 0.13 -14.99 -4.06
CA ALA A 76 1.22 -15.49 -4.89
C ALA A 76 1.72 -14.45 -5.91
N ALA A 77 0.84 -13.59 -6.43
CA ALA A 77 1.21 -12.50 -7.32
C ALA A 77 1.95 -11.37 -6.58
N GLU A 78 1.57 -11.09 -5.33
CA GLU A 78 2.26 -10.15 -4.43
C GLU A 78 3.65 -10.63 -4.03
N GLU A 79 3.78 -11.88 -3.57
CA GLU A 79 5.08 -12.47 -3.24
C GLU A 79 6.01 -12.47 -4.46
N ALA A 80 5.51 -12.83 -5.66
CA ALA A 80 6.31 -12.78 -6.88
C ALA A 80 6.76 -11.35 -7.26
N ILE A 81 5.99 -10.29 -6.95
CA ILE A 81 6.43 -8.89 -7.13
C ILE A 81 7.46 -8.50 -6.06
N ALA A 82 7.22 -8.89 -4.82
CA ALA A 82 8.09 -8.59 -3.69
C ALA A 82 9.46 -9.26 -3.82
N GLU A 83 9.54 -10.51 -4.24
CA GLU A 83 10.80 -11.22 -4.55
C GLU A 83 11.63 -10.47 -5.60
N ARG A 84 11.02 -10.06 -6.72
CA ARG A 84 11.68 -9.28 -7.77
C ARG A 84 12.18 -7.93 -7.25
N ALA A 85 11.41 -7.28 -6.38
CA ALA A 85 11.84 -6.06 -5.72
C ALA A 85 13.01 -6.31 -4.75
N LEU A 86 13.03 -7.40 -3.99
CA LEU A 86 14.14 -7.76 -3.10
C LEU A 86 15.44 -8.08 -3.86
N VAL A 87 15.37 -8.66 -5.06
CA VAL A 87 16.56 -8.84 -5.93
C VAL A 87 17.16 -7.49 -6.33
N THR A 88 16.33 -6.50 -6.68
CA THR A 88 16.78 -5.16 -7.08
C THR A 88 17.20 -4.28 -5.89
N CYS A 89 16.47 -4.39 -4.77
CA CYS A 89 16.50 -3.43 -3.66
C CYS A 89 16.91 -4.00 -2.31
N GLY A 90 17.33 -5.27 -2.19
CA GLY A 90 17.51 -6.00 -0.92
C GLY A 90 18.49 -5.44 0.12
N ARG A 91 19.08 -4.26 -0.11
CA ARG A 91 19.79 -3.45 0.90
C ARG A 91 18.88 -2.46 1.64
N ASP A 92 17.65 -2.24 1.15
CA ASP A 92 16.61 -1.48 1.85
C ASP A 92 16.03 -2.35 2.98
N ALA A 93 16.54 -2.15 4.20
CA ALA A 93 16.11 -2.88 5.37
C ALA A 93 14.61 -2.73 5.67
N THR A 94 14.00 -1.59 5.34
CA THR A 94 12.56 -1.38 5.54
C THR A 94 11.74 -2.14 4.50
N LEU A 95 12.21 -2.25 3.24
CA LEU A 95 11.57 -3.14 2.26
C LEU A 95 11.64 -4.60 2.72
N VAL A 96 12.80 -5.05 3.19
CA VAL A 96 12.99 -6.42 3.71
C VAL A 96 12.04 -6.68 4.89
N GLU A 97 11.90 -5.73 5.81
CA GLU A 97 10.96 -5.83 6.94
C GLU A 97 9.50 -5.88 6.48
N GLN A 98 9.10 -5.01 5.54
CA GLN A 98 7.73 -4.91 5.03
C GLN A 98 7.33 -6.14 4.22
N VAL A 99 8.19 -6.67 3.34
CA VAL A 99 7.94 -7.96 2.65
C VAL A 99 7.91 -9.10 3.67
N GLY A 100 8.83 -9.11 4.64
CA GLY A 100 8.80 -10.08 5.72
C GLY A 100 7.51 -10.01 6.57
N ARG A 101 6.88 -8.84 6.69
CA ARG A 101 5.57 -8.66 7.33
C ARG A 101 4.44 -9.20 6.47
N MET A 102 4.38 -8.83 5.19
CA MET A 102 3.39 -9.30 4.20
C MET A 102 3.29 -10.83 4.23
N CYS A 103 4.41 -11.54 4.04
CA CYS A 103 4.43 -13.01 4.06
C CYS A 103 4.15 -13.65 5.44
N ARG A 104 4.12 -12.89 6.54
CA ARG A 104 3.62 -13.38 7.84
C ARG A 104 2.11 -13.20 7.96
N GLU A 105 1.60 -12.06 7.51
CA GLU A 105 0.16 -11.78 7.46
C GLU A 105 -0.55 -12.77 6.53
N HIS A 106 0.01 -13.08 5.34
CA HIS A 106 -0.48 -14.15 4.46
C HIS A 106 -0.69 -15.47 5.20
N ARG A 107 0.33 -15.95 5.93
CA ARG A 107 0.29 -17.23 6.65
C ARG A 107 -0.66 -17.22 7.83
N GLU A 108 -0.84 -16.08 8.51
CA GLU A 108 -1.87 -15.93 9.54
C GLU A 108 -3.27 -15.98 8.93
N ILE A 109 -3.49 -15.30 7.79
CA ILE A 109 -4.74 -15.32 7.03
C ILE A 109 -5.07 -16.73 6.55
N GLU A 110 -4.11 -17.44 5.95
CA GLU A 110 -4.26 -18.84 5.52
C GLU A 110 -4.64 -19.76 6.70
N GLY A 111 -3.95 -19.63 7.84
CA GLY A 111 -4.28 -20.37 9.06
C GLY A 111 -5.70 -20.10 9.54
N LEU A 112 -6.10 -18.83 9.64
CA LEU A 112 -7.45 -18.41 10.01
C LEU A 112 -8.52 -18.89 9.02
N ILE A 113 -8.20 -19.02 7.73
CA ILE A 113 -9.08 -19.63 6.72
C ILE A 113 -9.25 -21.13 6.99
N GLN A 114 -8.18 -21.88 7.28
CA GLN A 114 -8.29 -23.31 7.62
C GLN A 114 -9.07 -23.54 8.91
N ASP A 115 -8.77 -22.77 9.96
CA ASP A 115 -9.48 -22.83 11.25
C ASP A 115 -10.98 -22.54 11.09
N PHE A 116 -11.33 -21.47 10.35
CA PHE A 116 -12.72 -21.07 10.17
C PHE A 116 -13.52 -22.02 9.25
N LEU A 117 -12.90 -22.59 8.22
CA LEU A 117 -13.55 -23.58 7.34
C LEU A 117 -13.53 -25.01 7.92
N GLY A 118 -12.77 -25.25 8.99
CA GLY A 118 -12.60 -26.53 9.66
C GLY A 118 -13.79 -26.99 10.53
N GLN A 119 -13.66 -28.19 11.11
CA GLN A 119 -14.73 -28.88 11.85
C GLN A 119 -14.84 -28.50 13.34
N ALA A 120 -14.24 -27.38 13.77
CA ALA A 120 -14.32 -26.88 15.14
C ALA A 120 -15.78 -26.54 15.59
N PRO A 121 -16.08 -26.46 16.90
CA PRO A 121 -17.39 -26.03 17.41
C PRO A 121 -17.80 -24.62 16.93
N GLU A 122 -19.10 -24.28 16.96
CA GLU A 122 -19.60 -23.04 16.36
C GLU A 122 -19.20 -21.74 17.09
N GLU A 123 -19.23 -21.71 18.43
CA GLU A 123 -18.90 -20.47 19.18
C GLU A 123 -17.50 -19.92 18.87
N PRO A 124 -16.41 -20.72 18.85
CA PRO A 124 -15.10 -20.21 18.43
C PRO A 124 -14.99 -19.89 16.93
N ARG A 125 -15.94 -20.26 16.07
CA ARG A 125 -15.90 -19.89 14.64
C ARG A 125 -16.26 -18.42 14.41
N LEU A 126 -17.24 -17.85 15.11
CA LEU A 126 -17.65 -16.46 14.87
C LEU A 126 -16.54 -15.46 15.22
N SER A 127 -15.83 -15.68 16.34
CA SER A 127 -14.65 -14.90 16.71
C SER A 127 -13.48 -15.11 15.74
N THR A 128 -13.33 -16.32 15.17
CA THR A 128 -12.34 -16.59 14.12
C THR A 128 -12.67 -15.86 12.81
N ALA A 129 -13.95 -15.79 12.41
CA ALA A 129 -14.38 -14.98 11.26
C ALA A 129 -14.05 -13.50 11.47
N GLN A 130 -14.40 -12.94 12.63
CA GLN A 130 -14.13 -11.54 12.95
C GLN A 130 -12.62 -11.23 12.98
N ARG A 131 -11.79 -12.16 13.49
CA ARG A 131 -10.32 -12.06 13.43
C ARG A 131 -9.81 -12.10 11.99
N LEU A 132 -10.31 -13.01 11.15
CA LEU A 132 -9.95 -13.12 9.74
C LEU A 132 -10.32 -11.84 8.97
N GLY A 133 -11.53 -11.31 9.18
CA GLY A 133 -11.96 -10.05 8.59
C GLY A 133 -11.08 -8.87 8.99
N ALA A 134 -10.82 -8.71 10.29
CA ALA A 134 -9.94 -7.67 10.80
C ALA A 134 -8.49 -7.80 10.30
N CYS A 135 -7.98 -9.03 10.16
CA CYS A 135 -6.65 -9.31 9.62
C CYS A 135 -6.55 -8.90 8.14
N LEU A 136 -7.48 -9.39 7.29
CA LEU A 136 -7.60 -8.99 5.88
C LEU A 136 -7.72 -7.46 5.72
N ALA A 137 -8.51 -6.81 6.57
CA ALA A 137 -8.69 -5.36 6.54
C ALA A 137 -7.45 -4.57 7.03
N ALA A 138 -6.63 -5.12 7.92
CA ALA A 138 -5.38 -4.51 8.38
C ALA A 138 -4.24 -4.68 7.36
N HIS A 139 -4.13 -5.88 6.79
CA HIS A 139 -3.16 -6.30 5.77
C HIS A 139 -3.25 -5.43 4.51
N VAL A 140 -4.41 -5.40 3.84
CA VAL A 140 -4.65 -4.57 2.64
C VAL A 140 -4.42 -3.06 2.90
N ARG A 141 -4.68 -2.59 4.13
CA ARG A 141 -4.39 -1.19 4.52
C ARG A 141 -2.90 -0.92 4.64
N PHE A 142 -2.12 -1.87 5.16
CA PHE A 142 -0.66 -1.79 5.22
C PHE A 142 -0.07 -1.78 3.81
N GLU A 143 -0.54 -2.66 2.93
CA GLU A 143 0.01 -2.78 1.58
C GLU A 143 -0.23 -1.54 0.73
N GLU A 144 -1.48 -1.09 0.62
CA GLU A 144 -1.84 0.11 -0.16
C GLU A 144 -1.14 1.39 0.32
N ARG A 145 -0.84 1.49 1.63
CA ARG A 145 -0.31 2.71 2.26
C ARG A 145 1.19 2.72 2.46
N GLU A 146 1.81 1.55 2.59
CA GLU A 146 3.21 1.42 2.97
C GLU A 146 3.99 0.63 1.91
N LEU A 147 3.69 -0.66 1.75
CA LEU A 147 4.49 -1.56 0.89
C LEU A 147 4.37 -1.20 -0.60
N PHE A 148 3.16 -1.03 -1.13
CA PHE A 148 2.96 -0.71 -2.56
C PHE A 148 3.51 0.67 -2.93
N ASN A 149 3.60 1.59 -1.96
CA ASN A 149 4.24 2.89 -2.16
C ASN A 149 5.78 2.71 -2.22
N ARG A 150 6.39 1.99 -1.27
CA ARG A 150 7.84 1.72 -1.30
C ARG A 150 8.26 0.90 -2.53
N LEU A 151 7.48 -0.12 -2.91
CA LEU A 151 7.71 -0.94 -4.10
C LEU A 151 7.72 -0.05 -5.36
N GLN A 152 6.72 0.81 -5.52
CA GLN A 152 6.63 1.75 -6.64
C GLN A 152 7.83 2.71 -6.66
N ASP A 153 8.08 3.41 -5.55
CA ASP A 153 8.97 4.56 -5.51
C ASP A 153 10.45 4.15 -5.48
N GLY A 154 10.76 2.94 -4.99
CA GLY A 154 12.12 2.41 -4.89
C GLY A 154 12.52 1.35 -5.93
N CYS A 155 11.59 0.49 -6.36
CA CYS A 155 11.95 -0.81 -6.97
C CYS A 155 11.23 -1.17 -8.28
N LEU A 156 10.07 -0.57 -8.54
CA LEU A 156 9.30 -0.69 -9.78
C LEU A 156 9.34 0.61 -10.60
N GLY A 157 10.00 1.66 -10.10
CA GLY A 157 10.06 3.01 -10.69
C GLY A 157 10.88 3.10 -11.98
N GLY A 158 10.37 2.55 -13.08
CA GLY A 158 10.94 2.74 -14.41
C GLY A 158 10.82 4.19 -14.90
N HIS A 159 11.96 4.87 -15.06
CA HIS A 159 12.14 6.21 -15.64
C HIS A 159 11.59 7.39 -14.82
N GLY A 160 12.43 7.93 -13.93
CA GLY A 160 12.15 9.16 -13.16
C GLY A 160 13.31 10.16 -13.03
N THR A 161 14.55 9.78 -13.38
CA THR A 161 15.74 10.65 -13.34
C THR A 161 16.25 10.96 -14.74
N ALA A 162 16.09 12.21 -15.17
CA ALA A 162 16.63 12.72 -16.43
C ALA A 162 17.69 13.80 -16.14
N ALA A 163 18.81 13.72 -16.88
CA ALA A 163 19.96 14.64 -16.88
C ALA A 163 20.68 14.81 -15.53
#